data_AF-A0A0F9DLU7-F1
#
_entry.id   AF-A0A0F9DLU7-F1
#
_cell.length_a   1.000
_cell.length_b   1.000
_cell.length_c   1.000
_cell.angle_alpha   90.00
_cell.angle_beta   90.00
_cell.angle_gamma   90.00
#
_symmetry.space_group_name_H-M   'P 1'
#
loop_
_entity.id
_entity.type
_entity.pdbx_description
1 polymer ?
#
loop_
_entity_poly.entity_id
_entity_poly.type
_entity_poly.pdbx_seq_one_letter_code
_entity_poly.pdbx_strand_id
1 'polypeptide(L)'
;MMNKKRTISIKDPRLQRIRNSLQYIISEAVIKERGELIRENSKLNLDDHREQIKILSDKRDKLDTAWKKSICVCSICGSRTSDMTFNPDAESWYCVKCYQGRHEFYITRARQGEIWKDGGGRPSTGWFP
;
A
#
# COMPACT_ATOMS: atom_id res chain seq x y z
N MET A 1 -7.08 -20.09 -1.64
CA MET A 1 -5.94 -20.22 -0.71
C MET A 1 -5.82 -18.90 0.04
N MET A 2 -6.24 -18.84 1.31
CA MET A 2 -6.23 -17.57 2.07
C MET A 2 -4.79 -17.19 2.39
N ASN A 3 -4.33 -16.04 1.87
CA ASN A 3 -3.04 -15.50 2.25
C ASN A 3 -3.05 -15.27 3.77
N LYS A 4 -2.04 -15.75 4.48
CA LYS A 4 -1.89 -15.50 5.93
C LYS A 4 -1.17 -14.18 6.15
N LYS A 5 -1.40 -13.57 7.32
CA LYS A 5 -0.55 -12.51 7.85
C LYS A 5 0.90 -12.98 7.83
N ARG A 6 1.80 -12.16 7.28
CA ARG A 6 3.24 -12.47 7.16
C ARG A 6 4.05 -11.24 7.48
N THR A 7 5.06 -11.37 8.33
CA THR A 7 6.03 -10.29 8.59
C THR A 7 7.37 -10.70 8.02
N ILE A 8 7.97 -9.83 7.20
CA ILE A 8 9.32 -10.00 6.70
C ILE A 8 10.22 -9.05 7.49
N SER A 9 11.08 -9.64 8.32
CA SER A 9 12.11 -8.94 9.08
C SER A 9 13.47 -9.53 8.73
N ILE A 10 14.37 -8.67 8.26
CA ILE A 10 15.73 -9.05 7.88
C ILE A 10 16.67 -8.53 8.96
N LYS A 11 17.36 -9.42 9.68
CA LYS A 11 18.28 -9.03 10.74
C LYS A 11 19.69 -8.72 10.24
N ASP A 12 20.12 -9.38 9.17
CA ASP A 12 21.45 -9.19 8.59
C ASP A 12 21.54 -7.80 7.90
N PRO A 13 22.48 -6.92 8.31
CA PRO A 13 22.62 -5.58 7.73
C PRO A 13 22.99 -5.56 6.25
N ARG A 14 23.73 -6.56 5.76
CA ARG A 14 24.07 -6.70 4.33
C ARG A 14 22.81 -7.03 3.53
N LEU A 15 21.99 -7.96 4.02
CA LEU A 15 20.72 -8.29 3.36
C LEU A 15 19.71 -7.13 3.43
N GLN A 16 19.69 -6.35 4.51
CA GLN A 16 18.89 -5.13 4.59
C GLN A 16 19.30 -4.11 3.52
N ARG A 17 20.61 -3.91 3.32
CA ARG A 17 21.11 -3.02 2.24
C ARG A 17 20.64 -3.50 0.86
N ILE A 18 20.78 -4.79 0.58
CA ILE A 18 20.31 -5.37 -0.70
C ILE A 18 18.81 -5.14 -0.89
N ARG A 19 18.00 -5.46 0.12
CA ARG A 19 16.55 -5.21 0.10
C ARG A 19 16.24 -3.75 -0.19
N ASN A 20 16.85 -2.83 0.56
CA ASN A 20 16.59 -1.40 0.44
C ASN A 20 16.98 -0.88 -0.95
N SER A 21 18.10 -1.34 -1.51
CA SER A 21 18.51 -0.99 -2.87
C SER A 21 17.53 -1.51 -3.92
N LEU A 22 17.05 -2.75 -3.79
CA LEU A 22 16.05 -3.30 -4.72
C LEU A 22 14.71 -2.54 -4.62
N GLN A 23 14.23 -2.28 -3.41
CA GLN A 23 13.01 -1.50 -3.19
C GLN A 23 13.12 -0.07 -3.73
N TYR A 24 14.30 0.55 -3.59
CA TYR A 24 14.60 1.84 -4.19
C TYR A 24 14.50 1.80 -5.72
N ILE A 25 15.21 0.88 -6.38
CA ILE A 25 15.19 0.74 -7.84
C ILE A 25 13.76 0.54 -8.37
N ILE A 26 12.99 -0.35 -7.74
CA ILE A 26 11.59 -0.59 -8.13
C ILE A 26 10.75 0.68 -7.94
N SER A 27 10.94 1.40 -6.84
CA SER A 27 10.19 2.64 -6.59
C SER A 27 10.54 3.74 -7.59
N GLU A 28 11.81 3.88 -7.96
CA GLU A 28 12.24 4.85 -8.98
C GLU A 28 11.66 4.51 -10.37
N ALA A 29 11.60 3.21 -10.72
CA ALA A 29 10.94 2.78 -11.95
C ALA A 29 9.45 3.14 -11.97
N VAL A 30 8.74 2.93 -10.85
CA VAL A 30 7.33 3.34 -10.71
C VAL A 30 7.16 4.85 -10.81
N ILE A 31 8.02 5.62 -10.13
CA ILE A 31 7.97 7.09 -10.15
C ILE A 31 8.19 7.62 -11.58
N LYS A 32 9.14 7.02 -12.31
CA LYS A 32 9.42 7.37 -13.71
C LYS A 32 8.21 7.11 -14.60
N GLU A 33 7.66 5.89 -14.56
CA GLU A 33 6.49 5.48 -15.35
C GLU A 33 5.27 6.37 -15.04
N ARG A 34 5.02 6.63 -13.74
CA ARG A 34 3.97 7.54 -13.29
C ARG A 34 4.17 8.95 -13.85
N GLY A 35 5.40 9.45 -13.88
CA GLY A 35 5.75 10.74 -14.46
C GLY A 35 5.50 10.79 -15.96
N GLU A 36 5.77 9.71 -16.68
CA GLU A 36 5.48 9.59 -18.12
C GLU A 36 3.98 9.65 -18.40
N LEU A 37 3.17 8.88 -17.66
CA LEU A 37 1.71 8.92 -17.78
C LEU A 37 1.13 10.32 -17.50
N ILE A 38 1.65 11.03 -16.49
CA ILE A 38 1.23 12.40 -16.19
C ILE A 38 1.59 13.35 -17.33
N ARG A 39 2.81 13.25 -17.88
CA ARG A 39 3.26 14.08 -19.01
C ARG A 39 2.48 13.82 -20.28
N GLU A 40 2.11 12.57 -20.55
CA GLU A 40 1.24 12.23 -21.67
C GLU A 40 -0.14 12.84 -21.48
N ASN A 41 -0.72 12.69 -20.28
CA ASN A 41 -2.03 13.22 -19.97
C ASN A 41 -2.08 14.77 -20.06
N SER A 42 -1.00 15.46 -19.69
CA SER A 42 -0.93 16.92 -19.76
C SER A 42 -0.87 17.48 -21.20
N LYS A 43 -0.60 16.64 -22.20
CA LYS A 43 -0.61 17.04 -23.62
C LYS A 43 -1.99 16.98 -24.25
N LEU A 44 -2.96 16.36 -23.57
CA LEU A 44 -4.29 16.12 -24.10
C LEU A 44 -5.26 17.22 -23.65
N ASN A 45 -6.14 17.64 -24.57
CA ASN A 45 -7.29 18.47 -24.24
C ASN A 45 -8.46 17.59 -23.77
N LEU A 46 -9.11 17.98 -22.66
CA LEU A 46 -10.25 17.27 -22.09
C LEU A 46 -11.41 17.10 -23.07
N ASP A 47 -11.72 18.13 -23.87
CA ASP A 47 -12.88 18.14 -24.75
C ASP A 47 -12.71 17.15 -25.92
N ASP A 48 -11.50 17.10 -26.48
CA ASP A 48 -11.20 16.28 -27.66
C ASP A 48 -10.72 14.86 -27.32
N HIS A 49 -10.18 14.64 -26.13
CA HIS A 49 -9.44 13.41 -25.78
C HIS A 49 -9.92 12.74 -24.50
N ARG A 50 -11.19 12.93 -24.11
CA ARG A 50 -11.78 12.38 -22.89
C ARG A 50 -11.48 10.89 -22.66
N GLU A 51 -11.61 10.06 -23.70
CA GLU A 51 -11.37 8.61 -23.57
C GLU A 51 -9.88 8.29 -23.36
N GLN A 52 -8.97 9.00 -24.04
CA GLN A 52 -7.53 8.80 -23.84
C GLN A 52 -7.09 9.23 -22.43
N ILE A 53 -7.62 10.35 -21.94
CA ILE A 53 -7.38 10.84 -20.58
C ILE A 53 -7.86 9.82 -19.55
N LYS A 54 -9.03 9.21 -19.78
CA LYS A 54 -9.55 8.13 -18.94
C LYS A 54 -8.61 6.93 -18.95
N ILE A 55 -8.16 6.47 -20.11
CA ILE A 55 -7.22 5.35 -20.24
C ILE A 55 -5.90 5.62 -19.49
N LEU A 56 -5.33 6.82 -19.64
CA LEU A 56 -4.10 7.22 -18.95
C LEU A 56 -4.30 7.30 -17.44
N SER A 57 -5.43 7.83 -17.00
CA SER A 57 -5.80 7.88 -15.58
C SER A 57 -5.95 6.48 -15.00
N ASP A 58 -6.63 5.57 -15.70
CA ASP A 58 -6.79 4.17 -15.28
C ASP A 58 -5.45 3.45 -15.18
N LYS A 59 -4.53 3.68 -16.14
CA LYS A 59 -3.16 3.13 -16.09
C LYS A 59 -2.40 3.64 -14.88
N ARG A 60 -2.46 4.94 -14.61
CA ARG A 60 -1.81 5.57 -13.45
C ARG A 60 -2.37 5.01 -12.15
N ASP A 61 -3.68 4.91 -12.04
CA ASP A 61 -4.33 4.45 -10.82
C ASP A 61 -4.06 2.96 -10.54
N LYS A 62 -3.98 2.13 -11.59
CA LYS A 62 -3.51 0.74 -11.48
C LYS A 62 -2.06 0.66 -11.00
N LEU A 63 -1.17 1.46 -11.59
CA LEU A 63 0.24 1.52 -11.19
C LEU A 63 0.39 1.97 -9.72
N ASP A 64 -0.26 3.07 -9.35
CA ASP A 64 -0.24 3.62 -7.99
C ASP A 64 -0.81 2.62 -6.98
N THR A 65 -1.90 1.93 -7.33
CA THR A 65 -2.50 0.89 -6.48
C THR A 65 -1.56 -0.28 -6.30
N ALA A 66 -0.99 -0.82 -7.38
CA ALA A 66 -0.07 -1.94 -7.32
C ALA A 66 1.16 -1.59 -6.47
N TRP A 67 1.74 -0.42 -6.67
CA TRP A 67 2.89 0.05 -5.89
C TRP A 67 2.55 0.23 -4.41
N LYS A 68 1.44 0.91 -4.08
CA LYS A 68 1.00 1.13 -2.69
C LYS A 68 0.64 -0.17 -1.96
N LYS A 69 0.17 -1.20 -2.67
CA LYS A 69 -0.10 -2.51 -2.08
C LYS A 69 1.15 -3.38 -1.94
N SER A 70 2.24 -3.05 -2.64
CA SER A 70 3.47 -3.84 -2.68
C SER A 70 4.31 -3.72 -1.40
N ILE A 71 5.26 -4.65 -1.22
CA ILE A 71 6.24 -4.60 -0.13
C ILE A 71 7.24 -3.43 -0.25
N CYS A 72 7.27 -2.72 -1.39
CA CYS A 72 8.29 -1.71 -1.66
C CYS A 72 8.07 -0.40 -0.91
N VAL A 73 6.84 -0.13 -0.46
CA VAL A 73 6.49 1.12 0.22
C VAL A 73 5.37 0.89 1.24
N CYS A 74 5.47 1.52 2.41
CA CYS A 74 4.34 1.58 3.33
C CYS A 74 3.32 2.61 2.83
N SER A 75 2.10 2.17 2.53
CA SER A 75 1.03 3.06 2.05
C SER A 75 0.56 4.11 3.07
N ILE A 76 1.02 4.03 4.32
CA ILE A 76 0.64 4.95 5.42
C ILE A 76 1.72 6.02 5.60
N CYS A 77 2.98 5.63 5.79
CA CYS A 77 4.06 6.55 6.11
C CYS A 77 5.10 6.74 4.98
N GLY A 78 4.95 6.04 3.86
CA GLY A 78 5.89 6.13 2.73
C GLY A 78 7.25 5.45 2.96
N SER A 79 7.48 4.79 4.10
CA SER A 79 8.74 4.10 4.37
C SER A 79 9.02 3.03 3.31
N ARG A 80 10.24 3.04 2.77
CA ARG A 80 10.74 2.08 1.77
C ARG A 80 11.84 1.16 2.30
N THR A 81 12.19 1.28 3.58
CA THR A 81 13.34 0.58 4.20
C THR A 81 12.98 -0.15 5.48
N SER A 82 11.76 0.03 5.97
CA SER A 82 11.28 -0.65 7.17
C SER A 82 10.94 -2.12 6.89
N ASP A 83 10.96 -2.93 7.94
CA ASP A 83 10.36 -4.25 7.91
C ASP A 83 8.85 -4.13 7.67
N MET A 84 8.30 -5.11 6.95
CA MET A 84 6.94 -5.03 6.41
C MET A 84 6.09 -6.21 6.87
N THR A 85 4.82 -5.95 7.16
CA THR A 85 3.79 -6.94 7.47
C THR A 85 2.73 -6.92 6.37
N PHE A 86 2.45 -8.07 5.79
CA PHE A 86 1.33 -8.30 4.88
C PHE A 86 0.04 -8.43 5.66
N ASN A 87 -0.93 -7.62 5.30
CA ASN A 87 -2.30 -7.71 5.77
C ASN A 87 -3.15 -8.46 4.72
N PRO A 88 -3.70 -9.64 5.04
CA PRO A 88 -4.51 -10.39 4.09
C PRO A 88 -5.85 -9.73 3.79
N ASP A 89 -6.47 -9.03 4.75
CA ASP A 89 -7.79 -8.42 4.54
C ASP A 89 -7.75 -7.24 3.57
N ALA A 90 -6.63 -6.50 3.58
CA ALA A 90 -6.40 -5.40 2.65
C ALA A 90 -5.58 -5.83 1.41
N GLU A 91 -5.10 -7.07 1.38
CA GLU A 91 -4.15 -7.58 0.39
C GLU A 91 -2.96 -6.63 0.15
N SER A 92 -2.42 -6.07 1.23
CA SER A 92 -1.46 -4.97 1.17
C SER A 92 -0.35 -5.10 2.21
N TRP A 93 0.83 -4.60 1.88
CA TRP A 93 1.96 -4.51 2.82
C TRP A 93 2.01 -3.16 3.54
N TYR A 94 2.37 -3.20 4.81
CA TYR A 94 2.57 -2.02 5.66
C TYR A 94 3.85 -2.18 6.44
N CYS A 95 4.52 -1.08 6.81
CA CYS A 95 5.63 -1.21 7.75
C CYS A 95 5.11 -1.72 9.10
N VAL A 96 5.94 -2.50 9.81
CA VAL A 96 5.57 -3.14 11.09
C VAL A 96 4.95 -2.12 12.05
N LYS A 97 5.56 -0.93 12.16
CA LYS A 97 5.07 0.16 13.04
C LYS A 97 3.65 0.61 12.68
N CYS A 98 3.38 0.91 11.41
CA CYS A 98 2.05 1.35 10.99
C CYS A 98 1.01 0.23 11.05
N TYR A 99 1.41 -1.02 10.80
CA TYR A 99 0.52 -2.17 10.97
C TYR A 99 0.11 -2.33 12.45
N GLN A 100 1.06 -2.27 13.37
CA GLN A 100 0.80 -2.33 14.81
C GLN A 100 -0.06 -1.16 15.28
N GLY A 101 0.27 0.08 14.92
CA GLY A 101 -0.51 1.25 15.31
C GLY A 101 -1.96 1.20 14.82
N ARG A 102 -2.22 0.71 13.60
CA ARG A 102 -3.60 0.47 13.13
C ARG A 102 -4.30 -0.61 13.95
N HIS A 103 -3.61 -1.72 14.21
CA HIS A 103 -4.16 -2.82 14.98
C HIS A 103 -4.55 -2.37 16.40
N GLU A 104 -3.68 -1.64 17.09
CA GLU A 104 -3.93 -1.07 18.42
C GLU A 104 -5.11 -0.08 18.42
N PHE A 105 -5.20 0.79 17.40
CA PHE A 105 -6.32 1.70 17.24
C PHE A 105 -7.65 0.94 17.14
N TYR A 106 -7.74 -0.07 16.28
CA TYR A 106 -8.97 -0.87 16.15
C TYR A 106 -9.29 -1.67 17.41
N ILE A 107 -8.29 -2.26 18.08
CA ILE A 107 -8.50 -2.92 19.38
C ILE A 107 -9.09 -1.95 20.39
N THR A 108 -8.53 -0.74 20.48
CA THR A 108 -8.93 0.27 21.46
C THR A 108 -10.37 0.71 21.22
N ARG A 109 -10.74 1.00 19.97
CA ARG A 109 -12.11 1.39 19.63
C ARG A 109 -13.10 0.24 19.78
N ALA A 110 -12.69 -1.00 19.53
CA ALA A 110 -13.51 -2.19 19.81
C ALA A 110 -13.81 -2.31 21.32
N ARG A 111 -12.79 -2.15 22.17
CA ARG A 111 -12.92 -2.19 23.64
C ARG A 111 -13.80 -1.07 24.19
N GLN A 112 -13.78 0.10 23.56
CA GLN A 112 -14.63 1.24 23.90
C GLN A 112 -16.07 1.09 23.35
N GLY A 113 -16.38 -0.02 22.66
CA GLY A 113 -17.69 -0.28 22.08
C GLY A 113 -18.03 0.62 20.88
N GLU A 114 -17.08 1.37 20.34
CA GLU A 114 -17.32 2.36 19.27
C GLU A 114 -17.43 1.73 17.88
N ILE A 115 -16.82 0.56 17.65
CA ILE A 115 -16.85 -0.09 16.33
C ILE A 115 -18.24 -0.69 16.01
N TRP A 116 -19.10 -0.88 17.02
CA TRP A 116 -20.39 -1.55 16.87
C TRP A 116 -21.62 -0.61 16.95
N LYS A 117 -21.44 0.69 17.22
CA LYS A 117 -22.58 1.61 17.41
C LYS A 117 -23.37 1.93 16.14
N ASP A 118 -22.74 1.87 14.97
CA ASP A 118 -23.37 2.26 13.69
C ASP A 118 -23.42 1.13 12.65
N GLY A 119 -23.34 -0.14 13.05
CA GLY A 119 -23.52 -1.29 12.13
C GLY A 119 -22.43 -1.47 11.05
N GLY A 120 -21.37 -0.65 11.05
CA GLY A 120 -20.30 -0.67 10.04
C GLY A 120 -19.14 -1.64 10.31
N GLY A 121 -19.17 -2.38 11.41
CA GLY A 121 -18.15 -3.37 11.74
C GLY A 121 -18.31 -4.63 10.89
N ARG A 122 -17.51 -4.80 9.83
CA ARG A 122 -17.40 -6.11 9.16
C ARG A 122 -17.12 -7.19 10.22
N PRO A 123 -17.95 -8.23 10.37
CA PRO A 123 -17.81 -9.25 11.42
C PRO A 123 -16.62 -10.21 11.26
N SER A 124 -15.59 -9.87 10.47
CA SER A 124 -14.58 -10.84 10.04
C SER A 124 -13.16 -10.33 10.18
N THR A 125 -12.87 -9.50 11.19
CA THR A 125 -11.49 -9.12 11.42
C THR A 125 -10.72 -10.30 12.00
N GLY A 126 -10.13 -11.11 11.11
CA GLY A 126 -8.97 -11.96 11.39
C GLY A 126 -7.71 -11.16 11.80
N TRP A 127 -7.93 -9.94 12.32
CA TRP A 127 -6.94 -9.07 12.94
C TRP A 127 -6.64 -9.51 14.36
N PHE A 128 -7.51 -10.29 15.00
CA PHE A 128 -7.31 -10.79 16.35
C PHE A 128 -6.71 -12.22 16.30
N PRO A 129 -5.59 -12.48 16.99
CA PRO A 129 -5.21 -13.82 17.38
C PRO A 129 -6.28 -14.47 18.26
#